data_AF-A0A6J1WJU9-F1
#
_entry.id   AF-A0A6J1WJU9-F1
#
_cell.length_a   1.000
_cell.length_b   1.000
_cell.length_c   1.000
_cell.angle_alpha   90.00
_cell.angle_beta   90.00
_cell.angle_gamma   90.00
#
_symmetry.space_group_name_H-M   'P 1'
#
loop_
_entity.id
_entity.type
_entity.pdbx_description
1 polymer ?
#
loop_
_entity_poly.entity_id
_entity_poly.type
_entity_poly.pdbx_seq_one_letter_code
_entity_poly.pdbx_strand_id
1 'polypeptide(L)'
;MRTTSPIVSDISCHVDLHVGPPRNHRAEFHVYSMTRKCPTRQVFVRGGRSHCIDSCSAETMCGEVRVPENHLNPCYVCNSTGHNCRALPRLKTRSFEEDVSTELNDNTLNNDTQVSSFEEEEVEPEGVEDTDFVLYVSAVETERCRRGLTVAYASHCQQESALDRPVAGHANFCPGELSTKYRDLPSVLSTVKHEMLHALGFSVSLFAFYRDDDGEPLTPRRPDTGNPPLDEELQIHKWSDRVVRNVTRKRWMIRGGYIDRTFHMVVTPRVVKEVRDHFNCSELEGAELEDQGGDGTALTHWEKRVFEVSGNENL
;
A
#
# COMPACT_ATOMS: atom_id res chain seq x y z
N MET A 1 -48.88 -17.05 2.08
CA MET A 1 -48.08 -17.54 3.22
C MET A 1 -46.64 -17.68 2.75
N ARG A 2 -45.83 -16.64 2.96
CA ARG A 2 -44.40 -16.61 2.59
C ARG A 2 -43.61 -16.75 3.89
N THR A 3 -42.77 -17.75 3.96
CA THR A 3 -41.87 -18.02 5.09
C THR A 3 -40.69 -17.06 5.02
N THR A 4 -40.69 -16.05 5.88
CA THR A 4 -39.53 -15.23 6.21
C THR A 4 -38.56 -16.06 7.06
N SER A 5 -37.29 -16.13 6.67
CA SER A 5 -36.21 -16.60 7.56
C SER A 5 -36.07 -15.63 8.75
N PRO A 6 -35.81 -16.09 9.99
CA PRO A 6 -36.03 -15.28 11.20
C PRO A 6 -34.82 -14.43 11.66
N ILE A 7 -33.82 -14.16 10.80
CA ILE A 7 -32.54 -13.57 11.25
C ILE A 7 -32.40 -12.09 10.85
N VAL A 8 -33.30 -11.54 10.04
CA VAL A 8 -33.29 -10.12 9.66
C VAL A 8 -34.59 -9.48 10.12
N SER A 9 -34.71 -9.21 11.41
CA SER A 9 -35.77 -8.39 11.97
C SER A 9 -35.14 -7.26 12.77
N ASP A 10 -34.86 -6.15 12.09
CA ASP A 10 -35.06 -4.76 12.59
C ASP A 10 -34.22 -3.75 11.79
N ILE A 11 -34.49 -3.57 10.49
CA ILE A 11 -34.15 -2.31 9.81
C ILE A 11 -35.23 -2.06 8.75
N SER A 12 -36.03 -1.01 8.94
CA SER A 12 -37.03 -0.53 7.96
C SER A 12 -36.97 0.99 7.91
N CYS A 13 -36.31 1.58 6.90
CA CYS A 13 -36.32 3.04 6.65
C CYS A 13 -36.05 3.37 5.16
N HIS A 14 -36.78 4.37 4.62
CA HIS A 14 -36.79 4.83 3.22
C HIS A 14 -35.80 5.99 2.93
N VAL A 15 -35.50 6.22 1.64
CA VAL A 15 -34.28 6.86 1.08
C VAL A 15 -34.47 8.30 0.60
N ASP A 16 -33.44 9.14 0.77
CA ASP A 16 -33.01 10.19 -0.19
C ASP A 16 -31.49 10.44 -0.04
N LEU A 17 -30.72 10.37 -1.14
CA LEU A 17 -29.25 10.41 -1.18
C LEU A 17 -28.75 11.68 -1.90
N HIS A 18 -27.78 12.38 -1.32
CA HIS A 18 -26.96 13.41 -2.00
C HIS A 18 -25.49 13.29 -1.55
N VAL A 19 -24.59 13.10 -2.51
CA VAL A 19 -23.13 13.05 -2.32
C VAL A 19 -22.55 14.41 -2.72
N GLY A 20 -21.82 15.06 -1.81
CA GLY A 20 -21.12 16.33 -2.05
C GLY A 20 -19.76 16.15 -2.74
N PRO A 21 -19.21 17.22 -3.37
CA PRO A 21 -18.02 17.14 -4.20
C PRO A 21 -16.71 17.07 -3.38
N PRO A 22 -15.62 16.52 -3.94
CA PRO A 22 -14.31 16.45 -3.30
C PRO A 22 -13.63 17.84 -3.22
N ARG A 23 -12.86 18.10 -2.15
CA ARG A 23 -12.05 19.31 -2.00
C ARG A 23 -10.63 19.10 -2.52
N ASN A 24 -10.11 20.15 -3.14
CA ASN A 24 -8.83 20.19 -3.85
C ASN A 24 -7.72 20.66 -2.89
N HIS A 25 -6.90 19.75 -2.37
CA HIS A 25 -5.63 20.10 -1.73
C HIS A 25 -4.55 20.10 -2.82
N ARG A 26 -4.03 21.28 -3.13
CA ARG A 26 -2.97 21.47 -4.12
C ARG A 26 -1.67 20.91 -3.53
N ALA A 27 -1.24 19.73 -3.98
CA ALA A 27 0.09 19.23 -3.68
C ALA A 27 1.13 20.10 -4.40
N GLU A 28 2.14 20.59 -3.67
CA GLU A 28 3.34 21.15 -4.28
C GLU A 28 3.99 20.08 -5.18
N PHE A 29 4.51 20.48 -6.34
CA PHE A 29 5.27 19.65 -7.27
C PHE A 29 6.37 18.87 -6.52
N HIS A 30 6.05 17.64 -6.10
CA HIS A 30 6.98 16.76 -5.40
C HIS A 30 7.48 15.71 -6.38
N VAL A 31 8.78 15.78 -6.67
CA VAL A 31 9.50 14.66 -7.28
C VAL A 31 9.53 13.53 -6.24
N TYR A 32 8.75 12.48 -6.47
CA TYR A 32 8.72 11.34 -5.55
C TYR A 32 9.86 10.37 -5.88
N SER A 33 10.64 10.00 -4.86
CA SER A 33 11.69 8.99 -4.97
C SER A 33 11.58 7.96 -3.84
N MET A 34 11.67 6.69 -4.21
CA MET A 34 11.58 5.57 -3.29
C MET A 34 12.92 5.33 -2.60
N THR A 35 12.88 5.03 -1.30
CA THR A 35 14.09 4.76 -0.51
C THR A 35 14.69 3.42 -0.91
N ARG A 36 15.98 3.43 -1.22
CA ARG A 36 16.73 2.19 -1.47
C ARG A 36 16.70 1.30 -0.25
N LYS A 37 16.51 -0.01 -0.49
CA LYS A 37 16.61 -1.00 0.58
C LYS A 37 18.07 -1.20 0.97
N CYS A 38 18.27 -1.48 2.25
CA CYS A 38 19.55 -1.84 2.80
C CYS A 38 19.68 -3.38 2.81
N PRO A 39 20.91 -3.93 2.75
CA PRO A 39 21.12 -5.38 2.83
C PRO A 39 20.63 -5.97 4.15
N THR A 40 20.59 -5.16 5.22
CA THR A 40 20.07 -5.54 6.52
C THR A 40 18.94 -4.60 6.94
N ARG A 41 18.15 -5.00 7.95
CA ARG A 41 17.12 -4.13 8.54
C ARG A 41 17.70 -3.03 9.44
N GLN A 42 18.99 -3.09 9.76
CA GLN A 42 19.64 -2.10 10.62
C GLN A 42 20.07 -0.90 9.78
N VAL A 43 19.65 0.29 10.22
CA VAL A 43 19.92 1.55 9.54
C VAL A 43 20.27 2.63 10.57
N PHE A 44 21.01 3.65 10.13
CA PHE A 44 21.22 4.87 10.91
C PHE A 44 20.26 5.96 10.44
N VAL A 45 19.64 6.68 11.37
CA VAL A 45 18.78 7.82 11.04
C VAL A 45 19.52 9.12 11.34
N ARG A 46 19.69 9.97 10.32
CA ARG A 46 20.36 11.28 10.39
C ARG A 46 19.54 12.30 9.62
N GLY A 47 19.17 13.41 10.26
CA GLY A 47 18.36 14.47 9.63
C GLY A 47 17.02 13.97 9.08
N GLY A 48 16.38 13.00 9.75
CA GLY A 48 15.13 12.39 9.28
C GLY A 48 15.29 11.39 8.14
N ARG A 49 16.51 11.11 7.68
CA ARG A 49 16.79 10.19 6.56
C ARG A 49 17.51 8.93 7.03
N SER A 50 17.06 7.78 6.54
CA SER A 50 17.68 6.48 6.77
C SER A 50 18.93 6.31 5.90
N HIS A 51 19.99 5.79 6.50
CA HIS A 51 21.27 5.46 5.87
C HIS A 51 21.60 3.99 6.12
N CYS A 52 21.96 3.27 5.05
CA CYS A 52 22.38 1.88 5.14
C CYS A 52 23.80 1.77 5.75
N ILE A 53 24.12 0.59 6.29
CA ILE A 53 25.45 0.29 6.78
C ILE A 53 26.34 -0.11 5.60
N ASP A 54 27.36 0.69 5.33
CA ASP A 54 28.40 0.56 4.30
C ASP A 54 27.92 0.56 2.82
N SER A 55 26.76 -0.04 2.51
CA SER A 55 26.22 -0.16 1.15
C SER A 55 24.69 -0.26 1.14
N CYS A 56 24.06 0.14 0.03
CA CYS A 56 22.65 -0.21 -0.25
C CYS A 56 22.56 -1.54 -0.99
N SER A 57 21.37 -2.15 -0.99
CA SER A 57 21.09 -3.30 -1.83
C SER A 57 21.22 -2.94 -3.30
N ALA A 58 21.83 -3.83 -4.10
CA ALA A 58 21.97 -3.67 -5.54
C ALA A 58 20.61 -3.58 -6.25
N GLU A 59 19.58 -4.20 -5.68
CA GLU A 59 18.21 -4.14 -6.16
C GLU A 59 17.27 -3.72 -5.04
N THR A 60 16.28 -2.92 -5.40
CA THR A 60 15.18 -2.55 -4.51
C THR A 60 13.88 -3.06 -5.13
N MET A 61 13.19 -3.91 -4.38
CA MET A 61 11.93 -4.52 -4.79
C MET A 61 10.74 -3.84 -4.11
N CYS A 62 9.64 -3.72 -4.84
CA CYS A 62 8.32 -3.37 -4.33
C CYS A 62 7.34 -4.46 -4.77
N GLY A 63 7.04 -5.39 -3.86
CA GLY A 63 6.42 -6.67 -4.23
C GLY A 63 7.32 -7.48 -5.16
N GLU A 64 6.76 -7.93 -6.28
CA GLU A 64 7.48 -8.70 -7.30
C GLU A 64 8.18 -7.82 -8.35
N VAL A 65 8.08 -6.49 -8.23
CA VAL A 65 8.63 -5.55 -9.21
C VAL A 65 9.95 -4.97 -8.73
N ARG A 66 10.98 -5.05 -9.58
CA ARG A 66 12.23 -4.30 -9.40
C ARG A 66 11.97 -2.83 -9.67
N VAL A 67 12.18 -1.99 -8.67
CA VAL A 67 11.92 -0.55 -8.82
C VAL A 67 12.96 0.08 -9.73
N PRO A 68 12.53 0.83 -10.77
CA PRO A 68 13.42 1.50 -11.69
C PRO A 68 14.44 2.38 -10.98
N GLU A 69 15.66 2.38 -11.50
CA GLU A 69 16.78 3.11 -10.91
C GLU A 69 16.51 4.63 -10.83
N ASN A 70 15.81 5.21 -11.80
CA ASN A 70 15.40 6.62 -11.81
C ASN A 70 14.30 6.96 -10.77
N HIS A 71 13.52 5.98 -10.31
CA HIS A 71 12.52 6.16 -9.25
C HIS A 71 13.11 6.07 -7.85
N LEU A 72 14.38 5.67 -7.71
CA LEU A 72 15.02 5.49 -6.42
C LEU A 72 15.73 6.77 -5.96
N ASN A 73 15.79 6.96 -4.65
CA ASN A 73 16.68 7.91 -4.02
C ASN A 73 18.16 7.52 -4.26
N PRO A 74 19.11 8.47 -4.09
CA PRO A 74 20.52 8.17 -4.02
C PRO A 74 20.79 7.15 -2.92
N CYS A 75 21.87 6.38 -3.06
CA CYS A 75 22.24 5.43 -2.02
C CYS A 75 22.90 6.15 -0.85
N TYR A 76 22.14 6.36 0.23
CA TYR A 76 22.63 6.96 1.46
C TYR A 76 23.23 5.90 2.37
N VAL A 77 24.50 6.06 2.74
CA VAL A 77 25.24 5.12 3.58
C VAL A 77 25.97 5.85 4.70
N CYS A 78 26.15 5.17 5.83
CA CYS A 78 27.16 5.51 6.83
C CYS A 78 28.10 4.31 6.98
N ASN A 79 29.29 4.51 7.54
CA ASN A 79 30.15 3.39 7.87
C ASN A 79 29.54 2.52 9.00
N SER A 80 30.13 1.36 9.27
CA SER A 80 29.72 0.44 10.34
C SER A 80 29.60 1.03 11.75
N THR A 81 30.21 2.20 12.02
CA THR A 81 30.10 2.90 13.31
C THR A 81 29.07 4.03 13.31
N GLY A 82 28.36 4.26 12.21
CA GLY A 82 27.35 5.33 12.08
C GLY A 82 27.94 6.72 11.86
N HIS A 83 29.20 6.78 11.44
CA HIS A 83 29.94 7.97 11.05
C HIS A 83 30.12 8.03 9.52
N ASN A 84 30.64 9.16 9.02
CA ASN A 84 30.92 9.39 7.60
C ASN A 84 29.72 9.09 6.68
N CYS A 85 28.57 9.66 7.03
CA CYS A 85 27.34 9.49 6.28
C CYS A 85 27.36 10.31 4.99
N ARG A 86 27.08 9.67 3.85
CA ARG A 86 27.15 10.29 2.51
C ARG A 86 26.20 9.61 1.53
N ALA A 87 25.89 10.28 0.42
CA ALA A 87 25.32 9.63 -0.74
C ALA A 87 26.43 9.01 -1.59
N LEU A 88 26.21 7.81 -2.14
CA LEU A 88 27.10 7.21 -3.13
C LEU A 88 26.72 7.71 -4.53
N PRO A 89 27.70 8.01 -5.40
CA PRO A 89 27.46 8.45 -6.76
C PRO A 89 26.77 7.36 -7.59
N ARG A 90 25.93 7.77 -8.54
CA ARG A 90 25.31 6.87 -9.53
C ARG A 90 26.21 6.75 -10.74
N LEU A 91 26.77 5.56 -10.97
CA LEU A 91 27.52 5.28 -12.19
C LEU A 91 26.54 4.84 -13.29
N LYS A 92 26.40 5.63 -14.37
CA LYS A 92 25.85 5.12 -15.64
C LYS A 92 26.98 4.51 -16.45
N THR A 93 26.92 3.21 -16.70
CA THR A 93 27.65 2.62 -17.83
C THR A 93 26.92 3.02 -19.11
N ARG A 94 27.46 4.00 -19.84
CA ARG A 94 27.00 4.32 -21.18
C ARG A 94 27.38 3.17 -22.11
N SER A 95 26.43 2.29 -22.43
CA SER A 95 26.58 1.36 -23.55
C SER A 95 26.50 2.18 -24.83
N PHE A 96 27.63 2.49 -25.45
CA PHE A 96 27.66 2.93 -26.83
C PHE A 96 27.27 1.72 -27.69
N GLU A 97 26.02 1.66 -28.15
CA GLU A 97 25.72 0.96 -29.39
C GLU A 97 26.37 1.80 -30.50
N GLU A 98 27.55 1.39 -30.96
CA GLU A 98 28.18 1.97 -32.14
C GLU A 98 27.29 1.65 -33.35
N ASP A 99 26.58 2.67 -33.86
CA ASP A 99 26.11 2.70 -35.24
C ASP A 99 27.33 2.63 -36.17
N VAL A 100 27.73 1.41 -36.54
CA VAL A 100 28.72 1.16 -37.59
C VAL A 100 28.07 1.52 -38.93
N SER A 101 28.18 2.79 -39.30
CA SER A 101 28.09 3.20 -40.70
C SER A 101 29.38 2.76 -41.40
N THR A 102 29.22 1.87 -42.37
CA THR A 102 30.30 1.35 -43.21
C THR A 102 30.65 2.37 -44.28
N GLU A 103 31.72 3.13 -44.10
CA GLU A 103 32.49 3.64 -45.23
C GLU A 103 33.98 3.39 -45.01
N LEU A 104 34.51 2.49 -45.86
CA LEU A 104 35.92 2.20 -46.02
C LEU A 104 36.64 3.45 -46.57
N ASN A 105 37.77 3.84 -45.97
CA ASN A 105 38.99 4.21 -46.69
C ASN A 105 40.22 4.41 -45.76
N ASP A 106 41.24 3.58 -46.04
CA ASP A 106 42.69 3.80 -46.05
C ASP A 106 43.50 4.29 -44.80
N ASN A 107 44.32 3.36 -44.32
CA ASN A 107 45.64 3.43 -43.65
C ASN A 107 46.08 4.70 -42.89
N THR A 108 46.24 4.56 -41.56
CA THR A 108 47.43 5.06 -40.85
C THR A 108 47.66 4.31 -39.54
N LEU A 109 48.86 3.75 -39.36
CA LEU A 109 49.36 3.26 -38.08
C LEU A 109 49.54 4.44 -37.12
N ASN A 110 48.83 4.43 -35.98
CA ASN A 110 49.30 5.06 -34.76
C ASN A 110 48.80 4.29 -33.53
N ASN A 111 49.75 4.05 -32.65
CA ASN A 111 49.64 3.30 -31.41
C ASN A 111 49.36 4.32 -30.30
N ASP A 112 48.11 4.55 -29.97
CA ASP A 112 47.72 5.35 -28.80
C ASP A 112 46.78 4.57 -27.90
N THR A 113 47.28 4.33 -26.69
CA THR A 113 46.62 3.73 -25.54
C THR A 113 45.23 4.33 -25.34
N GLN A 114 44.18 3.52 -25.53
CA GLN A 114 42.84 3.84 -25.07
C GLN A 114 42.85 4.06 -23.55
N VAL A 115 42.81 5.32 -23.14
CA VAL A 115 42.29 5.71 -21.84
C VAL A 115 40.96 6.40 -22.15
N SER A 116 39.88 5.63 -22.20
CA SER A 116 38.55 6.24 -22.16
C SER A 116 38.41 6.86 -20.78
N SER A 117 38.53 8.19 -20.71
CA SER A 117 38.11 8.95 -19.55
C SER A 117 36.62 8.68 -19.34
N PHE A 118 36.30 7.85 -18.34
CA PHE A 118 34.95 7.71 -17.84
C PHE A 118 34.60 9.05 -17.20
N GLU A 119 33.87 9.88 -17.91
CA GLU A 119 33.21 11.03 -17.29
C GLU A 119 32.12 10.45 -16.37
N GLU A 120 32.42 10.43 -15.07
CA GLU A 120 31.46 10.11 -14.01
C GLU A 120 30.42 11.23 -13.95
N GLU A 121 29.39 11.14 -14.80
CA GLU A 121 28.27 12.06 -14.73
C GLU A 121 27.40 11.71 -13.51
N GLU A 122 27.44 12.54 -12.47
CA GLU A 122 26.54 12.44 -11.32
C GLU A 122 25.09 12.67 -11.76
N VAL A 123 24.35 11.58 -11.98
CA VAL A 123 22.93 11.64 -12.32
C VAL A 123 22.11 11.79 -11.03
N GLU A 124 21.59 12.99 -10.81
CA GLU A 124 20.59 13.24 -9.76
C GLU A 124 19.33 12.37 -9.98
N PRO A 125 18.67 11.89 -8.91
CA PRO A 125 17.42 11.17 -8.99
C PRO A 125 16.34 12.07 -9.62
N GLU A 126 15.91 11.71 -10.82
CA GLU A 126 14.77 12.37 -11.48
C GLU A 126 13.47 12.10 -10.73
N GLY A 127 13.37 10.97 -10.02
CA GLY A 127 12.17 10.53 -9.32
C GLY A 127 10.98 10.39 -10.27
N VAL A 128 9.77 10.49 -9.72
CA VAL A 128 8.53 10.56 -10.49
C VAL A 128 7.88 11.90 -10.21
N GLU A 129 7.78 12.75 -11.23
CA GLU A 129 7.17 14.07 -11.15
C GLU A 129 5.63 13.97 -11.08
N ASP A 130 4.98 15.02 -10.56
CA ASP A 130 3.53 15.20 -10.56
C ASP A 130 2.71 13.98 -10.09
N THR A 131 3.24 13.24 -9.11
CA THR A 131 2.68 11.96 -8.71
C THR A 131 2.47 11.87 -7.20
N ASP A 132 1.23 11.59 -6.79
CA ASP A 132 0.87 11.37 -5.39
C ASP A 132 1.13 9.93 -4.93
N PHE A 133 1.04 8.96 -5.85
CA PHE A 133 1.18 7.54 -5.56
C PHE A 133 1.67 6.76 -6.79
N VAL A 134 2.68 5.90 -6.60
CA VAL A 134 3.18 4.99 -7.65
C VAL A 134 2.73 3.56 -7.35
N LEU A 135 1.97 2.95 -8.26
CA LEU A 135 1.59 1.54 -8.18
C LEU A 135 2.45 0.69 -9.12
N TYR A 136 3.24 -0.21 -8.56
CA TYR A 136 4.02 -1.19 -9.31
C TYR A 136 3.19 -2.45 -9.54
N VAL A 137 2.89 -2.74 -10.81
CA VAL A 137 2.02 -3.87 -11.18
C VAL A 137 2.84 -5.01 -11.78
N SER A 138 2.56 -6.23 -11.35
CA SER A 138 3.16 -7.45 -11.90
C SER A 138 2.11 -8.53 -12.16
N ALA A 139 2.47 -9.49 -13.02
CA ALA A 139 1.71 -10.72 -13.23
C ALA A 139 2.67 -11.90 -13.18
N VAL A 140 3.09 -12.26 -11.97
CA VAL A 140 4.07 -13.32 -11.72
C VAL A 140 3.45 -14.43 -10.89
N GLU A 141 3.68 -15.67 -11.30
CA GLU A 141 3.22 -16.87 -10.59
C GLU A 141 4.09 -17.14 -9.37
N THR A 142 3.60 -16.77 -8.18
CA THR A 142 4.33 -16.90 -6.91
C THR A 142 3.79 -18.01 -6.02
N GLU A 143 4.47 -18.32 -4.91
CA GLU A 143 3.95 -19.28 -3.93
C GLU A 143 2.60 -18.84 -3.34
N ARG A 144 2.35 -17.53 -3.26
CA ARG A 144 1.06 -16.98 -2.82
C ARG A 144 -0.06 -17.32 -3.80
N CYS A 145 0.21 -17.28 -5.11
CA CYS A 145 -0.73 -17.68 -6.15
C CYS A 145 -1.09 -19.17 -6.06
N ARG A 146 -0.12 -20.02 -5.69
CA ARG A 146 -0.33 -21.46 -5.51
C ARG A 146 -1.02 -21.84 -4.19
N ARG A 147 -1.13 -20.89 -3.25
CA ARG A 147 -1.77 -21.13 -1.95
C ARG A 147 -3.22 -20.66 -1.99
N GLY A 148 -4.14 -21.63 -1.89
CA GLY A 148 -5.57 -21.36 -1.71
C GLY A 148 -6.24 -20.83 -2.98
N LEU A 149 -7.13 -19.84 -2.81
CA LEU A 149 -7.92 -19.21 -3.87
C LEU A 149 -7.42 -17.77 -4.15
N THR A 150 -6.12 -17.52 -3.98
CA THR A 150 -5.55 -16.17 -4.12
C THR A 150 -5.50 -15.79 -5.60
N VAL A 151 -6.36 -14.87 -6.02
CA VAL A 151 -6.41 -14.39 -7.42
C VAL A 151 -5.46 -13.20 -7.67
N ALA A 152 -5.18 -12.42 -6.63
CA ALA A 152 -4.28 -11.28 -6.64
C ALA A 152 -3.86 -10.94 -5.20
N TYR A 153 -2.84 -10.10 -5.05
CA TYR A 153 -2.48 -9.52 -3.76
C TYR A 153 -1.75 -8.18 -3.96
N ALA A 154 -1.98 -7.25 -3.04
CA ALA A 154 -1.35 -5.94 -3.06
C ALA A 154 -0.99 -5.42 -1.66
N SER A 155 -0.03 -4.52 -1.62
CA SER A 155 0.36 -3.83 -0.39
C SER A 155 1.10 -2.53 -0.68
N HIS A 156 1.27 -1.71 0.35
CA HIS A 156 2.14 -0.54 0.28
C HIS A 156 3.62 -0.95 0.39
N CYS A 157 4.50 -0.17 -0.24
CA CYS A 157 5.95 -0.35 -0.19
C CYS A 157 6.67 0.76 0.56
N GLN A 158 6.08 1.97 0.57
CA GLN A 158 6.62 3.14 1.24
C GLN A 158 5.50 4.07 1.67
N GLN A 159 5.67 4.67 2.85
CA GLN A 159 4.88 5.78 3.37
C GLN A 159 5.72 7.05 3.38
N GLU A 160 5.07 8.19 3.19
CA GLU A 160 5.69 9.50 3.39
C GLU A 160 5.93 9.78 4.87
N SER A 161 7.05 10.42 5.22
CA SER A 161 7.40 10.70 6.62
C SER A 161 6.54 11.78 7.29
N ALA A 162 5.97 12.71 6.52
CA ALA A 162 5.21 13.84 7.07
C ALA A 162 3.79 13.44 7.47
N LEU A 163 3.09 12.75 6.56
CA LEU A 163 1.66 12.45 6.69
C LEU A 163 1.35 10.95 6.82
N ASP A 164 2.36 10.08 6.84
CA ASP A 164 2.21 8.63 6.90
C ASP A 164 1.38 8.00 5.76
N ARG A 165 1.03 8.78 4.73
CA ARG A 165 0.25 8.28 3.60
C ARG A 165 1.12 7.34 2.76
N PRO A 166 0.58 6.20 2.30
CA PRO A 166 1.24 5.41 1.27
C PRO A 166 1.51 6.26 0.03
N VAL A 167 2.72 6.14 -0.49
CA VAL A 167 3.22 6.89 -1.68
C VAL A 167 3.74 5.96 -2.76
N ALA A 168 4.01 4.72 -2.40
CA ALA A 168 4.20 3.64 -3.37
C ALA A 168 3.59 2.35 -2.83
N GLY A 169 3.09 1.54 -3.73
CA GLY A 169 2.62 0.18 -3.45
C GLY A 169 2.79 -0.73 -4.63
N HIS A 170 2.47 -2.01 -4.44
CA HIS A 170 2.49 -3.00 -5.50
C HIS A 170 1.18 -3.76 -5.56
N ALA A 171 0.87 -4.30 -6.74
CA ALA A 171 -0.18 -5.28 -6.95
C ALA A 171 0.35 -6.39 -7.87
N ASN A 172 0.26 -7.64 -7.42
CA ASN A 172 0.57 -8.81 -8.24
C ASN A 172 -0.73 -9.56 -8.56
N PHE A 173 -0.94 -9.83 -9.84
CA PHE A 173 -2.07 -10.60 -10.31
C PHE A 173 -1.63 -12.00 -10.72
N CYS A 174 -2.23 -13.04 -10.15
CA CYS A 174 -1.79 -14.40 -10.35
C CYS A 174 -2.08 -14.87 -11.80
N PRO A 175 -1.05 -15.23 -12.58
CA PRO A 175 -1.24 -15.66 -13.96
C PRO A 175 -2.13 -16.90 -14.06
N GLY A 176 -3.25 -16.80 -14.77
CA GLY A 176 -4.20 -17.90 -14.97
C GLY A 176 -5.43 -17.87 -14.07
N GLU A 177 -5.42 -17.10 -12.98
CA GLU A 177 -6.58 -16.91 -12.11
C GLU A 177 -7.49 -15.75 -12.57
N LEU A 178 -6.93 -14.80 -13.35
CA LEU A 178 -7.71 -13.73 -13.96
C LEU A 178 -8.26 -14.15 -15.32
N SER A 179 -9.59 -14.04 -15.47
CA SER A 179 -10.25 -14.22 -16.75
C SER A 179 -9.94 -13.07 -17.70
N THR A 180 -9.62 -13.40 -18.96
CA THR A 180 -9.46 -12.44 -20.06
C THR A 180 -10.76 -12.22 -20.84
N LYS A 181 -11.85 -12.87 -20.44
CA LYS A 181 -13.15 -12.77 -21.11
C LYS A 181 -13.85 -11.47 -20.72
N TYR A 182 -14.38 -10.76 -21.71
CA TYR A 182 -15.12 -9.50 -21.49
C TYR A 182 -16.28 -9.65 -20.50
N ARG A 183 -16.97 -10.80 -20.49
CA ARG A 183 -18.07 -11.07 -19.54
C ARG A 183 -17.62 -11.02 -18.07
N ASP A 184 -16.37 -11.35 -17.81
CA ASP A 184 -15.82 -11.43 -16.45
C ASP A 184 -15.13 -10.12 -16.04
N LEU A 185 -15.07 -9.13 -16.96
CA LEU A 185 -14.48 -7.81 -16.72
C LEU A 185 -15.01 -7.13 -15.44
N PRO A 186 -16.32 -7.18 -15.09
CA PRO A 186 -16.80 -6.60 -13.84
C PRO A 186 -16.15 -7.24 -12.60
N SER A 187 -15.97 -8.56 -12.60
CA SER A 187 -15.32 -9.28 -11.50
C SER A 187 -13.83 -8.93 -11.41
N VAL A 188 -13.13 -8.91 -12.56
CA VAL A 188 -11.71 -8.54 -12.62
C VAL A 188 -11.50 -7.11 -12.15
N LEU A 189 -12.35 -6.17 -12.58
CA LEU A 189 -12.30 -4.78 -12.11
C LEU A 189 -12.56 -4.67 -10.61
N SER A 190 -13.47 -5.48 -10.06
CA SER A 190 -13.70 -5.54 -8.62
C SER A 190 -12.44 -6.01 -7.87
N THR A 191 -11.77 -7.05 -8.37
CA THR A 191 -10.50 -7.53 -7.83
C THR A 191 -9.41 -6.45 -7.90
N VAL A 192 -9.24 -5.80 -9.05
CA VAL A 192 -8.24 -4.72 -9.19
C VAL A 192 -8.50 -3.59 -8.19
N LYS A 193 -9.74 -3.14 -8.06
CA LYS A 193 -10.12 -2.10 -7.09
C LYS A 193 -9.82 -2.52 -5.64
N HIS A 194 -10.12 -3.77 -5.31
CA HIS A 194 -9.85 -4.36 -3.99
C HIS A 194 -8.35 -4.33 -3.68
N GLU A 195 -7.52 -4.81 -4.59
CA GLU A 195 -6.06 -4.81 -4.42
C GLU A 195 -5.49 -3.39 -4.34
N MET A 196 -5.96 -2.48 -5.19
CA MET A 196 -5.56 -1.07 -5.14
C MET A 196 -5.88 -0.44 -3.77
N LEU A 197 -7.04 -0.77 -3.19
CA LEU A 197 -7.45 -0.26 -1.89
C LEU A 197 -6.48 -0.68 -0.77
N HIS A 198 -5.96 -1.92 -0.81
CA HIS A 198 -4.93 -2.37 0.13
C HIS A 198 -3.62 -1.60 -0.03
N ALA A 199 -3.18 -1.39 -1.28
CA ALA A 199 -1.96 -0.63 -1.56
C ALA A 199 -2.07 0.86 -1.13
N LEU A 200 -3.28 1.43 -1.22
CA LEU A 200 -3.56 2.81 -0.87
C LEU A 200 -3.73 3.08 0.64
N GLY A 201 -4.03 2.05 1.45
CA GLY A 201 -4.07 2.25 2.89
C GLY A 201 -5.04 1.38 3.68
N PHE A 202 -5.90 0.60 3.04
CA PHE A 202 -6.81 -0.28 3.75
C PHE A 202 -6.11 -1.59 4.12
N SER A 203 -5.29 -1.52 5.16
CA SER A 203 -4.50 -2.64 5.66
C SER A 203 -4.37 -2.53 7.17
N VAL A 204 -4.44 -3.66 7.86
CA VAL A 204 -4.26 -3.76 9.31
C VAL A 204 -2.95 -3.14 9.78
N SER A 205 -1.89 -3.24 8.97
CA SER A 205 -0.58 -2.64 9.25
C SER A 205 -0.55 -1.10 9.16
N LEU A 206 -1.57 -0.50 8.54
CA LEU A 206 -1.66 0.93 8.27
C LEU A 206 -2.72 1.67 9.08
N PHE A 207 -3.68 0.97 9.69
CA PHE A 207 -4.73 1.62 10.49
C PHE A 207 -4.18 2.51 11.61
N ALA A 208 -3.08 2.10 12.24
CA ALA A 208 -2.44 2.92 13.27
C ALA A 208 -1.90 4.25 12.76
N PHE A 209 -1.67 4.38 11.44
CA PHE A 209 -1.12 5.57 10.82
C PHE A 209 -2.19 6.55 10.31
N TYR A 210 -3.47 6.22 10.42
CA TYR A 210 -4.55 7.09 9.93
C TYR A 210 -4.54 8.46 10.61
N ARG A 211 -4.93 9.47 9.84
CA ARG A 211 -5.01 10.87 10.23
C ARG A 211 -6.42 11.40 9.98
N ASP A 212 -6.79 12.46 10.69
CA ASP A 212 -8.03 13.18 10.45
C ASP A 212 -7.92 14.17 9.29
N ASP A 213 -9.00 14.92 9.06
CA ASP A 213 -9.14 15.87 7.96
C ASP A 213 -8.17 17.06 8.06
N ASP A 214 -7.64 17.34 9.26
CA ASP A 214 -6.64 18.37 9.50
C ASP A 214 -5.20 17.82 9.35
N GLY A 215 -5.06 16.53 9.04
CA GLY A 215 -3.77 15.85 8.93
C GLY A 215 -3.20 15.43 10.27
N GLU A 216 -3.95 15.52 11.38
CA GLU A 216 -3.48 15.14 12.70
C GLU A 216 -3.62 13.62 12.93
N PRO A 217 -2.65 12.96 13.59
CA PRO A 217 -2.73 11.54 13.88
C PRO A 217 -3.98 11.15 14.70
N LEU A 218 -4.72 10.14 14.22
CA LEU A 218 -5.80 9.53 15.01
C LEU A 218 -5.26 8.63 16.11
N THR A 219 -4.05 8.11 15.95
CA THR A 219 -3.35 7.30 16.94
C THR A 219 -2.22 8.10 17.58
N PRO A 220 -2.06 8.08 18.92
CA PRO A 220 -0.96 8.75 19.60
C PRO A 220 0.40 8.30 19.06
N ARG A 221 1.32 9.24 18.87
CA ARG A 221 2.69 8.95 18.41
C ARG A 221 3.63 8.84 19.60
N ARG A 222 4.61 7.93 19.52
CA ARG A 222 5.67 7.82 20.53
C ARG A 222 6.64 9.01 20.39
N PRO A 223 7.03 9.67 21.49
CA PRO A 223 7.93 10.84 21.43
C PRO A 223 9.32 10.53 20.88
N ASP A 224 9.79 9.29 21.01
CA ASP A 224 11.14 8.85 20.63
C ASP A 224 11.29 8.58 19.12
N THR A 225 10.23 8.07 18.49
CA THR A 225 10.27 7.58 17.11
C THR A 225 9.33 8.33 16.17
N GLY A 226 8.31 9.02 16.71
CA GLY A 226 7.22 9.60 15.91
C GLY A 226 6.24 8.58 15.35
N ASN A 227 6.47 7.28 15.54
CA ASN A 227 5.61 6.19 15.08
C ASN A 227 4.51 5.87 16.12
N PRO A 228 3.41 5.19 15.72
CA PRO A 228 2.47 4.63 16.67
C PRO A 228 3.14 3.61 17.62
N PRO A 229 2.48 3.23 18.73
CA PRO A 229 2.93 2.12 19.55
C PRO A 229 3.02 0.83 18.72
N LEU A 230 4.05 0.03 18.98
CA LEU A 230 4.20 -1.29 18.37
C LEU A 230 3.57 -2.34 19.29
N ASP A 231 2.76 -3.22 18.72
CA ASP A 231 2.35 -4.46 19.36
C ASP A 231 3.46 -5.51 19.13
N GLU A 232 4.18 -5.87 20.20
CA GLU A 232 5.34 -6.76 20.11
C GLU A 232 4.95 -8.21 19.81
N GLU A 233 3.72 -8.62 20.14
CA GLU A 233 3.26 -9.99 19.87
C GLU A 233 2.90 -10.14 18.40
N LEU A 234 2.13 -9.20 17.87
CA LEU A 234 1.66 -9.23 16.49
C LEU A 234 2.63 -8.59 15.49
N GLN A 235 3.68 -7.91 15.97
CA GLN A 235 4.66 -7.18 15.15
C GLN A 235 4.01 -6.13 14.22
N ILE A 236 2.91 -5.52 14.66
CA ILE A 236 2.19 -4.47 13.94
C ILE A 236 2.04 -3.22 14.79
N HIS A 237 1.89 -2.07 14.15
CA HIS A 237 1.58 -0.84 14.86
C HIS A 237 0.13 -0.88 15.36
N LYS A 238 -0.05 -0.60 16.64
CA LYS A 238 -1.35 -0.65 17.31
C LYS A 238 -2.13 0.63 17.06
N TRP A 239 -3.34 0.51 16.51
CA TRP A 239 -4.25 1.63 16.30
C TRP A 239 -4.92 2.09 17.61
N SER A 240 -5.47 3.30 17.60
CA SER A 240 -6.30 3.80 18.70
C SER A 240 -7.78 3.45 18.53
N ASP A 241 -8.55 3.57 19.61
CA ASP A 241 -10.01 3.44 19.60
C ASP A 241 -10.74 4.52 18.76
N ARG A 242 -10.02 5.52 18.24
CA ARG A 242 -10.55 6.49 17.26
C ARG A 242 -10.55 5.92 15.84
N VAL A 243 -9.74 4.89 15.57
CA VAL A 243 -9.63 4.27 14.25
C VAL A 243 -10.44 2.99 14.21
N VAL A 244 -10.07 2.00 15.05
CA VAL A 244 -10.77 0.72 15.16
C VAL A 244 -11.05 0.45 16.64
N ARG A 245 -12.30 0.11 16.94
CA ARG A 245 -12.79 -0.13 18.30
C ARG A 245 -13.51 -1.46 18.39
N ASN A 246 -13.35 -2.14 19.52
CA ASN A 246 -14.08 -3.37 19.81
C ASN A 246 -15.49 -3.01 20.31
N VAL A 247 -16.52 -3.56 19.66
CA VAL A 247 -17.92 -3.37 20.05
C VAL A 247 -18.52 -4.73 20.40
N THR A 248 -18.99 -4.89 21.63
CA THR A 248 -19.60 -6.15 22.10
C THR A 248 -21.12 -6.05 22.09
N ARG A 249 -21.78 -6.87 21.26
CA ARG A 249 -23.23 -7.06 21.29
C ARG A 249 -23.56 -8.17 22.30
N LYS A 250 -24.31 -7.82 23.34
CA LYS A 250 -24.76 -8.76 24.38
C LYS A 250 -25.93 -9.59 23.88
N ARG A 251 -26.03 -10.84 24.34
CA ARG A 251 -27.15 -11.74 23.99
C ARG A 251 -27.38 -11.86 22.48
N TRP A 252 -26.31 -12.03 21.71
CA TRP A 252 -26.35 -12.34 20.29
C TRP A 252 -26.99 -13.72 20.06
N MET A 253 -28.08 -13.76 19.30
CA MET A 253 -28.83 -15.00 19.06
C MET A 253 -28.05 -15.94 18.13
N ILE A 254 -27.93 -17.19 18.53
CA ILE A 254 -27.40 -18.29 17.72
C ILE A 254 -28.37 -19.47 17.75
N ARG A 255 -28.18 -20.45 16.85
CA ARG A 255 -29.05 -21.65 16.76
C ARG A 255 -29.20 -22.42 18.09
N GLY A 256 -28.27 -22.28 19.02
CA GLY A 256 -28.24 -22.96 20.32
C GLY A 256 -28.45 -22.08 21.56
N GLY A 257 -28.87 -20.81 21.40
CA GLY A 257 -29.06 -19.90 22.54
C GLY A 257 -28.52 -18.49 22.28
N TYR A 258 -27.86 -17.91 23.26
CA TYR A 258 -27.34 -16.55 23.22
C TYR A 258 -25.87 -16.51 23.65
N ILE A 259 -25.06 -15.74 22.95
CA ILE A 259 -23.66 -15.48 23.29
C ILE A 259 -23.39 -13.98 23.34
N ASP A 260 -22.30 -13.56 23.98
CA ASP A 260 -21.77 -12.22 23.78
C ASP A 260 -20.80 -12.27 22.59
N ARG A 261 -21.01 -11.42 21.58
CA ARG A 261 -20.15 -11.36 20.38
C ARG A 261 -19.47 -10.00 20.30
N THR A 262 -18.16 -10.01 20.12
CA THR A 262 -17.34 -8.81 19.96
C THR A 262 -16.91 -8.67 18.51
N PHE A 263 -17.04 -7.46 17.98
CA PHE A 263 -16.71 -7.10 16.61
C PHE A 263 -15.62 -6.03 16.61
N HIS A 264 -14.70 -6.10 15.66
CA HIS A 264 -13.76 -5.01 15.38
C HIS A 264 -14.41 -4.06 14.38
N MET A 265 -14.64 -2.81 14.76
CA MET A 265 -15.31 -1.83 13.90
C MET A 265 -14.39 -0.66 13.59
N VAL A 266 -14.30 -0.26 12.31
CA VAL A 266 -13.69 1.03 11.95
C VAL A 266 -14.69 2.14 12.29
N VAL A 267 -14.27 3.06 13.15
CA VAL A 267 -15.12 4.09 13.76
C VAL A 267 -14.70 5.52 13.38
N THR A 268 -13.93 5.68 12.31
CA THR A 268 -13.54 7.00 11.82
C THR A 268 -14.77 7.81 11.39
N PRO A 269 -14.78 9.16 11.52
CA PRO A 269 -15.97 9.97 11.24
C PRO A 269 -16.57 9.74 9.85
N ARG A 270 -15.73 9.57 8.83
CA ARG A 270 -16.16 9.33 7.45
C ARG A 270 -16.77 7.94 7.27
N VAL A 271 -16.19 6.91 7.88
CA VAL A 271 -16.76 5.55 7.83
C VAL A 271 -18.09 5.51 8.56
N VAL A 272 -18.18 6.11 9.75
CA VAL A 272 -19.44 6.21 10.52
C VAL A 272 -20.52 6.91 9.71
N LYS A 273 -20.19 8.04 9.07
CA LYS A 273 -21.13 8.74 8.19
C LYS A 273 -21.60 7.82 7.04
N GLU A 274 -20.66 7.20 6.33
CA GLU A 274 -20.96 6.36 5.17
C GLU A 274 -21.84 5.16 5.54
N VAL A 275 -21.55 4.43 6.63
CA VAL A 275 -22.39 3.29 7.02
C VAL A 275 -23.77 3.71 7.47
N ARG A 276 -23.90 4.85 8.15
CA ARG A 276 -25.20 5.39 8.56
C ARG A 276 -26.03 5.77 7.35
N ASP A 277 -25.41 6.38 6.34
CA ASP A 277 -26.07 6.75 5.09
C ASP A 277 -26.43 5.50 4.28
N HIS A 278 -25.51 4.55 4.15
CA HIS A 278 -25.69 3.30 3.39
C HIS A 278 -26.83 2.44 3.95
N PHE A 279 -26.88 2.24 5.27
CA PHE A 279 -27.92 1.44 5.93
C PHE A 279 -29.11 2.26 6.42
N ASN A 280 -29.07 3.58 6.25
CA ASN A 280 -30.05 4.53 6.77
C ASN A 280 -30.34 4.32 8.27
N CYS A 281 -29.28 4.20 9.06
CA CYS A 281 -29.35 3.89 10.49
C CYS A 281 -28.39 4.76 11.28
N SER A 282 -28.90 5.83 11.90
CA SER A 282 -28.11 6.82 12.64
C SER A 282 -27.43 6.28 13.89
N GLU A 283 -27.86 5.13 14.40
CA GLU A 283 -27.31 4.50 15.60
C GLU A 283 -26.02 3.73 15.33
N LEU A 284 -25.72 3.42 14.06
CA LEU A 284 -24.52 2.67 13.70
C LEU A 284 -23.25 3.36 14.20
N GLU A 285 -22.40 2.59 14.86
CA GLU A 285 -21.19 3.07 15.52
C GLU A 285 -19.95 3.03 14.61
N GLY A 286 -20.02 2.32 13.47
CA GLY A 286 -18.91 2.10 12.55
C GLY A 286 -19.17 0.94 11.58
N ALA A 287 -18.15 0.59 10.80
CA ALA A 287 -18.19 -0.55 9.86
C ALA A 287 -17.45 -1.75 10.43
N GLU A 288 -18.09 -2.93 10.42
CA GLU A 288 -17.47 -4.20 10.88
C GLU A 288 -16.33 -4.62 9.94
N LEU A 289 -15.18 -4.93 10.53
CA LEU A 289 -14.08 -5.63 9.86
C LEU A 289 -14.30 -7.14 9.92
N GLU A 290 -13.82 -7.84 8.89
CA GLU A 290 -13.89 -9.29 8.77
C GLU A 290 -13.22 -9.98 9.96
N ASP A 291 -13.93 -10.92 10.58
CA ASP A 291 -13.48 -11.67 11.76
C ASP A 291 -12.99 -13.10 11.44
N GLN A 292 -13.06 -13.52 10.16
CA GLN A 292 -12.66 -14.86 9.70
C GLN A 292 -11.50 -14.84 8.68
N GLY A 293 -10.88 -16.02 8.44
CA GLY A 293 -9.92 -16.22 7.35
C GLY A 293 -8.43 -15.98 7.65
N GLY A 294 -8.04 -15.82 8.92
CA GLY A 294 -6.63 -15.72 9.38
C GLY A 294 -5.95 -14.38 9.06
N ASP A 295 -4.63 -14.29 9.28
CA ASP A 295 -3.83 -13.04 9.23
C ASP A 295 -3.87 -12.28 7.90
N GLY A 296 -4.23 -12.96 6.80
CA GLY A 296 -4.37 -12.35 5.47
C GLY A 296 -5.79 -11.87 5.13
N THR A 297 -6.80 -12.24 5.92
CA THR A 297 -8.21 -11.98 5.63
C THR A 297 -8.90 -11.20 6.75
N ALA A 298 -8.64 -11.56 8.00
CA ALA A 298 -9.21 -10.90 9.15
C ALA A 298 -8.63 -9.49 9.29
N LEU A 299 -9.48 -8.53 9.66
CA LEU A 299 -9.11 -7.12 9.90
C LEU A 299 -8.62 -6.33 8.68
N THR A 300 -8.34 -6.96 7.55
CA THR A 300 -7.94 -6.30 6.30
C THR A 300 -9.11 -6.08 5.35
N HIS A 301 -10.29 -6.66 5.64
CA HIS A 301 -11.50 -6.57 4.82
C HIS A 301 -12.69 -6.04 5.63
N TRP A 302 -13.70 -5.54 4.94
CA TRP A 302 -15.03 -5.36 5.51
C TRP A 302 -15.71 -6.71 5.70
N GLU A 303 -16.46 -6.87 6.79
CA GLU A 303 -17.20 -8.10 7.12
C GLU A 303 -18.12 -8.50 5.96
N LYS A 304 -17.83 -9.67 5.37
CA LYS A 304 -18.52 -10.14 4.18
C LYS A 304 -20.02 -10.30 4.42
N ARG A 305 -20.42 -10.84 5.58
CA ARG A 305 -21.84 -11.03 5.95
C ARG A 305 -22.67 -9.75 5.91
N VAL A 306 -22.04 -8.59 6.15
CA VAL A 306 -22.73 -7.30 6.24
C VAL A 306 -22.68 -6.54 4.91
N PHE A 307 -21.57 -6.65 4.18
CA PHE A 307 -21.30 -5.81 3.01
C PHE A 307 -21.25 -6.57 1.67
N GLU A 308 -21.46 -7.89 1.65
CA GLU A 308 -21.58 -8.63 0.38
C GLU A 308 -22.87 -8.24 -0.35
N VAL A 309 -22.72 -7.51 -1.44
CA VAL A 309 -23.80 -7.33 -2.41
C VAL A 309 -24.03 -8.69 -3.07
N SER A 310 -25.11 -9.37 -2.67
CA SER A 310 -25.54 -10.58 -3.36
C SER A 310 -25.87 -10.17 -4.79
N GLY A 311 -25.05 -10.62 -5.76
CA GLY A 311 -25.15 -10.19 -7.16
C GLY A 311 -26.52 -10.45 -7.76
N ASN A 312 -27.43 -9.48 -7.65
CA ASN A 312 -28.68 -9.43 -8.36
C ASN A 312 -29.34 -8.04 -8.30
N GLU A 313 -28.59 -6.96 -8.50
CA GLU A 313 -29.20 -5.70 -8.92
C GLU A 313 -28.45 -5.18 -10.13
N ASN A 314 -29.13 -5.27 -11.28
CA ASN A 314 -28.77 -4.53 -12.48
C ASN A 314 -28.81 -3.04 -12.13
N LEU A 315 -27.64 -2.40 -12.12
CA LEU A 315 -27.48 -1.01 -12.52
C LEU A 315 -27.25 -0.97 -14.04
#